data_AF-A0A7S0ZI43-F1
#
_entry.id   AF-A0A7S0ZI43-F1
#
_cell.length_a   1.000
_cell.length_b   1.000
_cell.length_c   1.000
_cell.angle_alpha   90.00
_cell.angle_beta   90.00
_cell.angle_gamma   90.00
#
_symmetry.space_group_name_H-M   'P 1'
#
loop_
_entity.id
_entity.type
_entity.pdbx_description
1 polymer ?
#
loop_
_entity_poly.entity_id
_entity_poly.type
_entity_poly.pdbx_seq_one_letter_code
_entity_poly.pdbx_strand_id
1 'polypeptide(L)'
;TVALLAHLMESKGNAGPFLVVVPLSTMSNWELEFQRWVPTVRVVVFKGDKKVRKQLFDDVIAKSAFNVCLITYEYVVRAKGLLRRIEWEYIIVDEGHRMKNTEARLSSVLGDQYTSRHRL
;
A
#
# COMPACT_ATOMS: atom_id res chain seq x y z
N THR A 1 9.17 -5.61 8.85
CA THR A 1 8.67 -5.55 7.46
C THR A 1 9.20 -4.33 6.70
N VAL A 2 9.26 -3.13 7.30
CA VAL A 2 9.91 -1.95 6.68
C VAL A 2 11.37 -2.20 6.29
N ALA A 3 12.16 -2.90 7.10
CA ALA A 3 13.54 -3.23 6.76
C ALA A 3 13.67 -4.09 5.48
N LEU A 4 12.71 -4.97 5.21
CA LEU A 4 12.67 -5.77 3.97
C LEU A 4 12.35 -4.88 2.77
N LEU A 5 11.38 -3.98 2.92
CA LEU A 5 11.03 -3.00 1.89
C LEU A 5 12.18 -2.04 1.60
N ALA A 6 12.80 -1.48 2.64
CA ALA A 6 13.98 -0.62 2.55
C ALA A 6 15.11 -1.34 1.80
N HIS A 7 15.39 -2.59 2.16
CA HIS A 7 16.39 -3.39 1.46
C HIS A 7 16.02 -3.63 0.00
N LEU A 8 14.76 -3.97 -0.34
CA LEU A 8 14.33 -4.16 -1.73
C LEU A 8 14.46 -2.87 -2.55
N MET A 9 14.13 -1.72 -1.96
CA MET A 9 14.18 -0.42 -2.63
C MET A 9 15.61 0.06 -2.85
N GLU A 10 16.47 -0.03 -1.83
CA GLU A 10 17.86 0.46 -1.89
C GLU A 10 18.80 -0.49 -2.63
N SER A 11 18.70 -1.81 -2.40
CA SER A 11 19.66 -2.77 -2.99
C SER A 11 19.34 -3.14 -4.42
N LYS A 12 18.04 -3.16 -4.82
CA LYS A 12 17.61 -3.56 -6.16
C LYS A 12 17.22 -2.38 -7.06
N GLY A 13 17.30 -1.15 -6.56
CA GLY A 13 16.89 0.04 -7.31
C GLY A 13 15.40 0.05 -7.69
N ASN A 14 14.58 -0.77 -7.02
CA ASN A 14 13.16 -0.89 -7.31
C ASN A 14 12.36 0.09 -6.46
N ALA A 15 11.99 1.23 -7.04
CA ALA A 15 11.30 2.31 -6.34
C ALA A 15 9.76 2.14 -6.30
N GLY A 16 9.22 0.98 -6.68
CA GLY A 16 7.79 0.66 -6.60
C GLY A 16 7.06 0.82 -7.93
N PRO A 17 5.71 0.93 -7.91
CA PRO A 17 4.87 1.27 -6.75
C PRO A 17 4.56 0.09 -5.82
N PHE A 18 4.68 0.31 -4.51
CA PHE A 18 4.39 -0.65 -3.44
C PHE A 18 3.03 -0.36 -2.79
N LEU A 19 2.17 -1.37 -2.65
CA LEU A 19 0.94 -1.31 -1.86
C LEU A 19 1.16 -2.02 -0.53
N VAL A 20 1.04 -1.29 0.58
CA VAL A 20 1.24 -1.84 1.92
C VAL A 20 -0.06 -1.71 2.70
N VAL A 21 -0.67 -2.86 2.98
CA VAL A 21 -1.95 -2.96 3.69
C VAL A 21 -1.67 -3.24 5.16
N VAL A 22 -2.09 -2.32 6.03
CA VAL A 22 -1.78 -2.35 7.48
C VAL A 22 -3.03 -2.13 8.33
N PRO A 23 -3.07 -2.65 9.56
CA PRO A 23 -4.05 -2.22 10.56
C PRO A 23 -4.01 -0.70 10.76
N LEU A 24 -5.17 -0.08 11.03
CA LEU A 24 -5.23 1.37 11.30
C LEU A 24 -4.35 1.77 12.50
N SER A 25 -4.27 0.90 13.51
CA SER A 25 -3.49 1.13 14.74
C SER A 25 -1.97 1.18 14.50
N THR A 26 -1.45 0.53 13.47
CA THR A 26 -0.01 0.49 13.18
C THR A 26 0.39 1.48 12.08
N MET A 27 -0.56 2.14 11.42
CA MET A 27 -0.31 3.06 10.31
C MET A 27 0.67 4.17 10.65
N SER A 28 0.50 4.85 11.80
CA SER A 28 1.41 5.92 12.23
C SER A 28 2.82 5.40 12.50
N ASN A 29 2.95 4.17 13.02
CA ASN A 29 4.26 3.56 13.24
C ASN A 29 4.96 3.28 11.91
N TRP A 30 4.22 2.79 10.91
CA TRP A 30 4.74 2.60 9.55
C TRP A 30 5.20 3.92 8.91
N GLU A 31 4.43 5.00 9.05
CA GLU A 31 4.85 6.33 8.57
C GLU A 31 6.18 6.78 9.21
N LEU A 32 6.31 6.63 10.53
CA LEU A 32 7.53 6.99 11.27
C LEU A 32 8.73 6.11 10.86
N GLU A 33 8.52 4.81 10.66
CA GLU A 33 9.58 3.91 10.23
C GLU A 33 10.07 4.25 8.83
N PHE A 34 9.19 4.54 7.87
CA PHE A 34 9.63 4.98 6.54
C PHE A 34 10.43 6.28 6.60
N GLN A 35 9.96 7.26 7.38
CA GLN A 35 10.67 8.52 7.54
C GLN A 35 12.06 8.32 8.18
N ARG A 36 12.17 7.41 9.14
CA ARG A 36 13.43 7.13 9.85
C ARG A 36 14.41 6.35 9.00
N TRP A 37 13.95 5.30 8.32
CA TRP A 37 14.82 4.33 7.66
C TRP A 37 15.04 4.62 6.18
N VAL A 38 14.06 5.24 5.50
CA VAL A 38 14.13 5.50 4.04
C VAL A 38 13.54 6.88 3.71
N PRO A 39 14.15 7.99 4.19
CA PRO A 39 13.58 9.34 4.07
C PRO A 39 13.41 9.83 2.63
N THR A 40 14.11 9.22 1.66
CA THR A 40 14.01 9.53 0.23
C THR A 40 12.76 8.96 -0.42
N VAL A 41 12.08 8.01 0.23
CA VAL A 41 10.88 7.34 -0.29
C VAL A 41 9.65 8.21 -0.10
N ARG A 42 8.91 8.43 -1.18
CA ARG A 42 7.63 9.14 -1.14
C ARG A 42 6.53 8.18 -0.72
N VAL A 43 6.14 8.28 0.55
CA VAL A 43 5.02 7.54 1.13
C VAL A 43 3.74 8.36 1.01
N VAL A 44 2.68 7.73 0.51
CA VAL A 44 1.32 8.28 0.50
C VAL A 44 0.44 7.45 1.41
N VAL A 45 -0.38 8.12 2.21
CA VAL A 45 -1.35 7.47 3.11
C VAL A 45 -2.74 7.64 2.55
N PHE A 46 -3.35 6.54 2.14
CA PHE A 46 -4.67 6.53 1.52
C PHE A 46 -5.76 6.58 2.60
N LYS A 47 -5.99 7.79 3.14
CA LYS A 47 -6.97 8.09 4.19
C LYS A 47 -7.86 9.28 3.83
N GLY A 48 -8.80 9.62 4.72
CA GLY A 48 -9.77 10.70 4.51
C GLY A 48 -11.06 10.24 3.83
N ASP A 49 -11.95 11.17 3.51
CA ASP A 49 -13.24 10.90 2.90
C ASP A 49 -13.13 10.51 1.40
N LYS A 50 -14.26 10.26 0.74
CA LYS A 50 -14.28 9.87 -0.68
C LYS A 50 -13.69 10.96 -1.59
N LYS A 51 -13.89 12.24 -1.28
CA LYS A 51 -13.44 13.36 -2.10
C LYS A 51 -11.93 13.52 -1.97
N VAL A 52 -11.41 13.50 -0.74
CA VAL A 52 -9.96 13.56 -0.43
C VAL A 52 -9.23 12.40 -1.09
N ARG A 53 -9.74 11.17 -0.97
CA ARG A 53 -9.11 9.98 -1.59
C ARG A 53 -9.12 10.04 -3.11
N LYS A 54 -10.18 10.58 -3.72
CA LYS A 54 -10.22 10.78 -5.19
C LYS A 54 -9.19 11.81 -5.61
N GLN A 55 -9.12 12.94 -4.93
CA GLN A 55 -8.14 13.99 -5.22
C GLN A 55 -6.70 13.49 -5.05
N LEU A 56 -6.41 12.78 -3.95
CA LEU A 56 -5.12 12.14 -3.72
C LEU A 56 -4.75 11.18 -4.86
N PHE A 57 -5.74 10.42 -5.34
CA PHE A 57 -5.53 9.53 -6.48
C PHE A 57 -5.18 10.32 -7.75
N ASP A 58 -6.00 11.32 -8.12
CA ASP A 58 -5.82 12.09 -9.35
C ASP A 58 -4.52 12.91 -9.34
N ASP A 59 -4.14 13.46 -8.18
CA ASP A 59 -2.99 14.36 -8.06
C ASP A 59 -1.66 13.63 -7.90
N VAL A 60 -1.63 12.47 -7.22
CA VAL A 60 -0.40 11.78 -6.84
C VAL A 60 -0.32 10.36 -7.43
N ILE A 61 -1.34 9.53 -7.18
CA ILE A 61 -1.27 8.09 -7.49
C ILE A 61 -1.36 7.83 -8.99
N ALA A 62 -2.30 8.46 -9.68
CA ALA A 62 -2.49 8.32 -11.13
C ALA A 62 -1.30 8.83 -11.94
N LYS A 63 -0.51 9.75 -11.37
CA LYS A 63 0.71 10.30 -11.96
C LYS A 63 1.96 9.51 -11.58
N SER A 64 1.83 8.42 -10.83
CA SER A 64 2.94 7.63 -10.29
C SER A 64 3.96 8.47 -9.52
N ALA A 65 3.51 9.54 -8.85
CA ALA A 65 4.36 10.48 -8.12
C ALA A 65 4.62 10.03 -6.66
N PHE A 66 4.67 8.73 -6.43
CA PHE A 66 4.83 8.10 -5.13
C PHE A 66 5.60 6.78 -5.28
N ASN A 67 6.06 6.23 -4.15
CA ASN A 67 6.75 4.95 -4.11
C ASN A 67 5.94 3.94 -3.31
N VAL A 68 5.41 4.34 -2.15
CA VAL A 68 4.65 3.47 -1.24
C VAL A 68 3.28 4.06 -0.99
N CYS A 69 2.24 3.23 -1.12
CA CYS A 69 0.88 3.55 -0.73
C CYS A 69 0.51 2.74 0.53
N LEU A 70 0.34 3.43 1.65
CA LEU A 70 -0.17 2.86 2.89
C LEU A 70 -1.69 2.93 2.92
N ILE A 71 -2.34 1.81 3.17
CA ILE A 71 -3.80 1.72 3.20
C ILE A 71 -4.26 0.72 4.27
N THR A 72 -5.47 0.92 4.80
CA THR A 72 -6.06 -0.07 5.70
C THR A 72 -6.82 -1.15 4.94
N TYR A 73 -7.07 -2.26 5.63
CA TYR A 73 -7.90 -3.37 5.17
C TYR A 73 -9.28 -2.96 4.63
N GLU A 74 -9.97 -2.09 5.36
CA GLU A 74 -11.28 -1.63 4.94
C GLU A 74 -11.21 -0.77 3.69
N TYR A 75 -10.19 0.09 3.61
CA TYR A 75 -10.07 1.04 2.50
C TYR A 75 -9.60 0.37 1.22
N VAL A 76 -8.71 -0.63 1.27
CA VAL A 76 -8.26 -1.31 0.04
C VAL A 76 -9.40 -2.07 -0.64
N VAL A 77 -10.35 -2.61 0.11
CA VAL A 77 -11.56 -3.24 -0.44
C VAL A 77 -12.49 -2.20 -1.07
N ARG A 78 -12.67 -1.04 -0.43
CA ARG A 78 -13.53 0.05 -0.93
C ARG A 78 -12.92 0.82 -2.10
N ALA A 79 -11.59 0.93 -2.14
CA ALA A 79 -10.84 1.75 -3.09
C ALA A 79 -10.48 1.01 -4.38
N LYS A 80 -10.88 -0.26 -4.53
CA LYS A 80 -10.58 -1.10 -5.69
C LYS A 80 -10.87 -0.44 -7.04
N GLY A 81 -11.91 0.40 -7.15
CA GLY A 81 -12.24 1.09 -8.41
C GLY A 81 -11.17 2.06 -8.91
N LEU A 82 -10.37 2.62 -8.00
CA LEU A 82 -9.25 3.51 -8.29
C LEU A 82 -7.94 2.74 -8.32
N LEU A 83 -7.61 2.04 -7.22
CA LEU A 83 -6.28 1.46 -7.02
C LEU A 83 -5.99 0.23 -7.90
N ARG A 84 -7.01 -0.43 -8.46
CA ARG A 84 -6.80 -1.51 -9.46
C ARG A 84 -6.18 -1.04 -10.77
N ARG A 85 -6.21 0.27 -11.04
CA ARG A 85 -5.66 0.87 -12.26
C ARG A 85 -4.15 0.97 -12.24
N ILE A 86 -3.53 0.73 -11.08
CA ILE A 86 -2.09 0.79 -10.88
C ILE A 86 -1.55 -0.63 -11.00
N GLU A 87 -0.51 -0.80 -11.81
CA GLU A 87 0.28 -2.03 -11.83
C GLU A 87 1.24 -2.01 -10.65
N TRP A 88 0.90 -2.76 -9.59
CA TRP A 88 1.71 -2.79 -8.39
C TRP A 88 2.94 -3.66 -8.59
N GLU A 89 4.08 -3.22 -8.08
CA GLU A 89 5.27 -4.07 -8.09
C GLU A 89 5.16 -5.12 -6.99
N TYR A 90 4.77 -4.68 -5.80
CA TYR A 90 4.51 -5.52 -4.64
C TYR A 90 3.21 -5.11 -3.94
N ILE A 91 2.48 -6.12 -3.49
CA ILE A 91 1.41 -5.97 -2.50
C ILE A 91 1.87 -6.70 -1.23
N ILE A 92 1.84 -5.99 -0.11
CA ILE A 92 2.31 -6.47 1.19
C ILE A 92 1.19 -6.34 2.20
N VAL A 93 0.95 -7.41 2.95
CA VAL A 93 -0.11 -7.45 3.97
C VAL A 93 0.47 -7.68 5.36
N ASP A 94 0.43 -6.65 6.21
CA ASP A 94 0.99 -6.69 7.56
C ASP A 94 0.01 -7.30 8.57
N GLU A 95 0.43 -8.27 9.37
CA GLU A 95 -0.45 -9.00 10.32
C GLU A 95 -1.58 -9.79 9.64
N GLY A 96 -1.40 -10.22 8.39
CA GLY A 96 -2.41 -10.92 7.59
C GLY A 96 -3.05 -12.13 8.29
N HIS A 97 -2.26 -12.86 9.07
CA HIS A 97 -2.67 -14.03 9.85
C HIS A 97 -3.67 -13.72 10.99
N ARG A 98 -3.84 -12.45 11.39
CA ARG A 98 -4.79 -12.04 12.44
C ARG A 98 -6.22 -11.87 11.93
N MET A 99 -6.46 -11.97 10.63
CA MET A 99 -7.75 -11.59 10.00
C MET A 99 -8.64 -12.77 9.60
N LYS A 100 -8.80 -13.81 10.43
CA LYS A 100 -9.45 -15.09 10.04
C LYS A 100 -10.78 -15.02 9.26
N ASN A 101 -11.63 -14.01 9.43
CA ASN A 101 -12.88 -13.83 8.64
C ASN A 101 -12.80 -12.75 7.52
N THR A 102 -11.87 -11.80 7.62
CA THR A 102 -11.69 -10.73 6.63
C THR A 102 -10.64 -11.11 5.58
N GLU A 103 -9.78 -12.08 5.90
CA GLU A 103 -8.70 -12.59 5.06
C GLU A 103 -9.25 -13.17 3.76
N ALA A 104 -10.29 -14.01 3.78
CA ALA A 104 -10.86 -14.57 2.54
C ALA A 104 -11.36 -13.48 1.57
N ARG A 105 -12.03 -12.45 2.09
CA ARG A 105 -12.54 -11.33 1.28
C ARG A 105 -11.41 -10.45 0.79
N LEU A 106 -10.44 -10.14 1.64
CA LEU A 106 -9.28 -9.34 1.27
C LEU A 106 -8.43 -10.06 0.24
N SER A 107 -8.13 -11.34 0.46
CA SER A 107 -7.34 -12.18 -0.44
C SER A 107 -8.02 -12.37 -1.78
N SER A 108 -9.35 -12.56 -1.84
CA SER A 108 -10.07 -12.54 -3.12
C SER A 108 -10.01 -11.16 -3.78
N VAL A 109 -10.18 -10.06 -3.03
CA VAL A 109 -10.10 -8.73 -3.64
C VAL A 109 -8.70 -8.45 -4.19
N LEU A 110 -7.64 -8.66 -3.40
CA LEU A 110 -6.26 -8.48 -3.84
C LEU A 110 -5.89 -9.47 -4.95
N GLY A 111 -6.43 -10.70 -4.88
CA GLY A 111 -6.25 -11.76 -5.85
C GLY A 111 -6.84 -11.45 -7.21
N ASP A 112 -8.13 -11.15 -7.22
CA ASP A 112 -8.98 -11.09 -8.41
C ASP A 112 -9.06 -9.68 -9.00
N GLN A 113 -8.78 -8.64 -8.20
CA GLN A 113 -9.03 -7.25 -8.59
C GLN A 113 -7.78 -6.38 -8.65
N TYR A 114 -6.64 -6.84 -8.13
CA TYR A 114 -5.39 -6.08 -8.16
C TYR A 114 -4.31 -6.84 -8.94
N THR A 115 -3.64 -6.13 -9.84
CA THR A 115 -2.48 -6.65 -10.58
C THR A 115 -1.21 -6.34 -9.80
N SER A 116 -0.36 -7.35 -9.62
CA SER A 116 0.94 -7.19 -8.97
C SER A 116 1.98 -8.15 -9.52
N ARG A 117 3.24 -7.71 -9.70
CA ARG A 117 4.33 -8.60 -10.13
C ARG A 117 4.75 -9.59 -9.04
N HIS A 118 4.73 -9.14 -7.78
CA HIS A 118 5.10 -9.91 -6.62
C HIS A 118 4.12 -9.68 -5.46
N ARG A 119 3.96 -10.68 -4.58
CA ARG A 119 3.10 -10.61 -3.37
C ARG A 119 3.85 -11.20 -2.18
N LEU A 120 3.80 -10.52 -1.03
CA LEU A 120 4.46 -10.90 0.22
C LEU A 120 3.51 -10.81 1.41
#